data_AF-A0A8H4TNS0-F1
#
_entry.id   AF-A0A8H4TNS0-F1
#
_cell.length_a   1.000
_cell.length_b   1.000
_cell.length_c   1.000
_cell.angle_alpha   90.00
_cell.angle_beta   90.00
_cell.angle_gamma   90.00
#
_symmetry.space_group_name_H-M   'P 1'
#
loop_
_entity.id
_entity.type
_entity.pdbx_description
1 polymer ?
#
loop_
_entity_poly.entity_id
_entity_poly.type
_entity_poly.pdbx_seq_one_letter_code
_entity_poly.pdbx_strand_id
1 'polypeptide(L)'
;MDYAMEDTQNAAPQAHEASKLSAPAPRGDTQSVTKRLQSELMQLMLSPSPGISAFPNADGNLLSWTATIDGPADTPYENLVFKLS
;
A
#
# COMPACT_ATOMS: atom_id res chain seq x y z
N MET A 1 50.92 -10.27 -31.42
CA MET A 1 52.01 -9.44 -30.86
C MET A 1 51.43 -8.05 -30.71
N ASP A 2 51.01 -7.56 -29.55
CA ASP A 2 51.52 -7.77 -28.18
C ASP A 2 50.39 -7.43 -27.18
N TYR A 3 49.98 -8.41 -26.38
CA TYR A 3 50.20 -8.53 -24.92
C TYR A 3 49.16 -7.83 -24.05
N ALA A 4 48.19 -8.64 -23.61
CA ALA A 4 47.52 -8.44 -22.32
C ALA A 4 48.54 -8.61 -21.19
N MET A 5 48.46 -7.80 -20.13
CA MET A 5 48.62 -8.21 -18.72
C MET A 5 48.16 -7.05 -17.82
N GLU A 6 47.06 -7.28 -17.11
CA GLU A 6 46.84 -6.70 -15.79
C GLU A 6 47.96 -7.19 -14.85
N ASP A 7 48.56 -6.28 -14.08
CA ASP A 7 49.18 -6.65 -12.80
C ASP A 7 48.95 -5.55 -11.75
N THR A 8 47.98 -5.86 -10.89
CA THR A 8 47.94 -5.78 -9.43
C THR A 8 48.90 -4.85 -8.66
N GLN A 9 48.35 -4.30 -7.56
CA GLN A 9 48.97 -3.78 -6.32
C GLN A 9 49.10 -2.25 -6.22
N ASN A 10 48.38 -1.63 -5.29
CA ASN A 10 48.88 -1.44 -3.92
C ASN A 10 47.89 -0.67 -2.98
N ALA A 11 47.76 -1.18 -1.76
CA ALA A 11 47.42 -0.61 -0.45
C ALA A 11 46.39 0.55 -0.26
N ALA A 12 45.49 0.32 0.71
CA ALA A 12 44.55 1.27 1.32
C ALA A 12 45.24 2.38 2.16
N PRO A 13 44.44 3.36 2.66
CA PRO A 13 44.35 3.49 4.11
C PRO A 13 42.91 3.62 4.64
N GLN A 14 42.78 3.32 5.93
CA GLN A 14 41.56 3.16 6.73
C GLN A 14 41.04 4.50 7.30
N ALA A 15 39.72 4.63 7.39
CA ALA A 15 38.89 5.33 8.40
C ALA A 15 39.27 6.75 8.89
N HIS A 16 38.39 7.73 8.67
CA HIS A 16 37.40 8.28 9.62
C HIS A 16 36.93 9.65 9.09
N GLU A 17 35.63 9.92 9.08
CA GLU A 17 35.07 11.10 9.76
C GLU A 17 33.55 11.13 9.61
N ALA A 18 32.89 11.02 10.76
CA ALA A 18 31.49 11.24 10.95
C ALA A 18 31.16 12.72 10.71
N SER A 19 30.05 13.00 9.99
CA SER A 19 29.03 14.00 10.35
C SER A 19 28.25 14.47 9.13
N LYS A 20 27.03 13.97 8.97
CA LYS A 20 25.83 14.81 9.01
C LYS A 20 24.57 13.95 9.01
N LEU A 21 23.91 13.93 10.17
CA LEU A 21 22.46 13.86 10.26
C LEU A 21 21.89 14.82 9.20
N SER A 22 20.91 14.50 8.36
CA SER A 22 19.64 13.86 8.63
C SER A 22 19.01 13.56 7.26
N ALA A 23 18.76 12.30 6.93
CA ALA A 23 17.79 12.01 5.87
C ALA A 23 16.40 12.33 6.42
N PRO A 24 15.56 13.14 5.75
CA PRO A 24 14.16 13.23 6.13
C PRO A 24 13.54 11.84 5.91
N ALA A 25 13.00 11.26 6.99
CA ALA A 25 12.21 10.04 6.96
C ALA A 25 11.18 10.06 5.82
N PRO A 26 10.79 8.89 5.26
CA PRO A 26 9.86 8.84 4.13
C PRO A 26 8.50 9.41 4.58
N ARG A 27 8.21 10.66 4.21
CA ARG A 27 6.91 11.31 4.41
C ARG A 27 5.94 11.00 3.26
N GLY A 28 6.08 9.82 2.63
CA GLY A 28 5.37 9.44 1.40
C GLY A 28 4.22 8.45 1.61
N ASP A 29 4.26 7.65 2.69
CA ASP A 29 3.39 6.48 2.81
C ASP A 29 1.93 6.83 3.15
N THR A 30 1.68 7.81 4.02
CA THR A 30 0.30 8.18 4.38
C THR A 30 -0.43 8.86 3.22
N GLN A 31 0.28 9.67 2.43
CA GLN A 31 -0.30 10.31 1.24
C GLN A 31 -0.53 9.30 0.12
N SER A 32 0.32 8.28 -0.03
CA SER A 32 0.13 7.24 -1.04
C SER A 32 -1.07 6.34 -0.70
N VAL A 33 -1.25 5.96 0.57
CA VAL A 33 -2.41 5.17 1.03
C VAL A 33 -3.72 5.91 0.80
N THR A 34 -3.80 7.18 1.19
CA THR A 34 -5.01 8.01 1.02
C THR A 34 -5.41 8.09 -0.46
N LYS A 35 -4.45 8.36 -1.35
CA LYS A 35 -4.70 8.42 -2.81
C LYS A 35 -5.15 7.07 -3.35
N ARG A 36 -4.54 5.96 -2.91
CA ARG A 36 -4.94 4.62 -3.34
C ARG A 36 -6.39 4.31 -2.95
N LEU A 37 -6.76 4.58 -1.70
CA LEU A 37 -8.11 4.34 -1.18
C LEU A 37 -9.17 5.19 -1.89
N GLN A 38 -8.84 6.42 -2.25
CA GLN A 38 -9.73 7.27 -3.07
C GLN A 38 -9.96 6.66 -4.46
N SER A 39 -8.89 6.22 -5.13
CA SER A 39 -9.00 5.57 -6.45
C SER A 39 -9.79 4.25 -6.38
N GLU A 40 -9.55 3.43 -5.35
CA GLU A 40 -10.28 2.17 -5.14
C GLU A 40 -11.76 2.42 -4.84
N LEU A 41 -12.08 3.44 -4.02
CA LEU A 41 -13.46 3.84 -3.79
C LEU A 41 -14.15 4.26 -5.10
N MET A 42 -13.49 5.06 -5.95
CA MET A 42 -14.05 5.44 -7.25
C MET A 42 -14.28 4.21 -8.15
N GLN A 43 -13.35 3.26 -8.17
CA GLN A 43 -13.48 2.02 -8.93
C GLN A 43 -14.65 1.17 -8.42
N LEU A 44 -14.80 1.04 -7.09
CA LEU A 44 -15.90 0.32 -6.47
C LEU A 44 -17.25 0.95 -6.83
N MET A 45 -17.33 2.28 -6.84
CA MET A 45 -18.53 3.02 -7.23
C MET A 45 -18.86 2.87 -8.71
N LEU A 46 -17.86 2.75 -9.58
CA LEU A 46 -18.05 2.58 -11.02
C LEU A 46 -18.47 1.14 -11.39
N SER A 47 -18.04 0.16 -10.61
CA SER A 47 -18.31 -1.25 -10.84
C SER A 47 -18.87 -1.92 -9.58
N PRO A 48 -20.13 -1.62 -9.20
CA PRO A 48 -20.74 -2.20 -8.02
C PRO A 48 -20.87 -3.72 -8.17
N SER A 49 -20.51 -4.44 -7.11
CA SER A 49 -20.72 -5.89 -7.03
C SER A 49 -22.11 -6.15 -6.43
N PRO A 50 -23.01 -6.88 -7.13
CA PRO A 50 -24.34 -7.18 -6.61
C PRO A 50 -24.27 -7.84 -5.23
N GLY A 51 -25.10 -7.33 -4.31
CA GLY A 51 -25.15 -7.80 -2.94
C GLY A 51 -23.97 -7.39 -2.04
N ILE A 52 -23.06 -6.55 -2.52
CA ILE A 52 -21.95 -6.02 -1.72
C ILE A 52 -22.01 -4.50 -1.74
N SER A 53 -21.85 -3.88 -0.57
CA SER A 53 -21.64 -2.44 -0.46
C SER A 53 -20.50 -2.15 0.51
N ALA A 54 -19.72 -1.09 0.26
CA ALA A 54 -18.68 -0.64 1.19
C ALA A 54 -18.44 0.86 1.03
N PHE A 55 -18.41 1.57 2.14
CA PHE A 55 -18.20 3.02 2.17
C PHE A 55 -17.33 3.42 3.37
N PRO A 56 -16.47 4.44 3.24
CA PRO A 56 -15.82 5.04 4.40
C PRO A 56 -16.83 5.56 5.40
N ASN A 57 -16.47 5.55 6.68
CA ASN A 57 -17.30 6.09 7.74
C ASN A 57 -17.47 7.61 7.60
N ALA A 58 -18.57 8.13 8.16
CA ALA A 58 -19.01 9.51 7.96
C ALA A 58 -18.06 10.58 8.51
N ASP A 59 -17.07 10.21 9.32
CA ASP A 59 -16.05 11.09 9.88
C ASP A 59 -14.97 11.50 8.86
N GLY A 60 -15.03 10.98 7.63
CA GLY A 60 -14.07 11.29 6.57
C GLY A 60 -12.74 10.54 6.72
N ASN A 61 -12.65 9.61 7.68
CA ASN A 61 -11.51 8.75 7.84
C ASN A 61 -11.55 7.61 6.82
N LEU A 62 -10.72 7.71 5.77
CA LEU A 62 -10.61 6.68 4.74
C LEU A 62 -10.01 5.35 5.25
N LEU A 63 -9.58 5.24 6.51
CA LEU A 63 -9.10 3.99 7.09
C LEU A 63 -10.19 3.24 7.88
N SER A 64 -11.37 3.82 8.02
CA SER A 64 -12.50 3.23 8.74
C SER A 64 -13.68 3.07 7.78
N TRP A 65 -14.17 1.85 7.61
CA TRP A 65 -15.16 1.52 6.59
C TRP A 65 -16.32 0.76 7.20
N THR A 66 -17.51 0.97 6.66
CA THR A 66 -18.65 0.09 6.87
C THR A 66 -18.96 -0.61 5.56
N ALA A 67 -19.12 -1.93 5.60
CA ALA A 67 -19.51 -2.73 4.45
C ALA A 67 -20.71 -3.63 4.76
N THR A 68 -21.46 -3.99 3.72
CA THR A 68 -22.52 -4.99 3.79
C THR A 68 -22.30 -6.09 2.77
N ILE A 69 -22.66 -7.32 3.13
CA ILE A 69 -22.68 -8.47 2.24
C ILE A 69 -24.02 -9.18 2.39
N ASP A 70 -24.73 -9.30 1.28
CA ASP A 70 -25.97 -10.07 1.18
C ASP A 70 -25.62 -11.55 1.03
N GLY A 71 -26.29 -12.40 1.80
CA GLY A 71 -26.07 -13.83 1.75
C GLY A 71 -26.59 -14.43 0.45
N PRO A 72 -25.78 -15.23 -0.28
CA PRO A 72 -26.18 -15.78 -1.56
C PRO A 72 -27.38 -16.72 -1.46
N ALA A 73 -28.16 -16.79 -2.55
CA ALA A 73 -29.25 -17.75 -2.69
C ALA A 73 -28.76 -19.20 -2.61
N ASP A 74 -29.62 -20.10 -2.15
CA ASP A 74 -29.34 -21.53 -1.98
C ASP A 74 -28.16 -21.83 -1.03
N THR A 75 -27.90 -20.92 -0.08
CA THR A 75 -26.92 -21.12 0.99
C THR A 75 -27.56 -20.97 2.37
N PRO A 76 -26.94 -21.47 3.45
CA PRO A 76 -27.40 -21.19 4.81
C PRO A 76 -27.43 -19.70 5.17
N TYR A 77 -26.83 -18.86 4.34
CA TYR A 77 -26.77 -17.41 4.52
C TYR A 77 -27.86 -16.68 3.74
N GLU A 78 -28.65 -17.36 2.92
CA GLU A 78 -29.71 -16.76 2.13
C GLU A 78 -30.62 -15.89 3.00
N ASN A 79 -31.00 -14.71 2.47
CA ASN A 79 -31.82 -13.70 3.16
C ASN A 79 -31.16 -13.08 4.40
N LEU A 80 -29.87 -13.33 4.67
CA LEU A 80 -29.11 -12.62 5.69
C LEU A 80 -28.36 -11.43 5.08
N VAL A 81 -28.15 -10.39 5.89
CA VAL A 81 -27.29 -9.25 5.55
C VAL A 81 -26.25 -9.11 6.65
N PHE A 82 -24.99 -9.23 6.29
CA PHE A 82 -23.85 -9.08 7.20
C PHE A 82 -23.32 -7.66 7.15
N LYS A 83 -23.00 -7.09 8.30
CA LYS A 83 -22.32 -5.80 8.41
C LYS A 83 -20.89 -6.00 8.89
N LEU A 84 -19.94 -5.34 8.24
CA LEU A 84 -18.52 -5.29 8.62
C LEU A 84 -18.14 -3.86 8.98
N SER A 85 -17.32 -3.68 10.02
CA SER A 85 -16.82 -2.38 10.50
C SER A 85 -15.50 -2.49 11.23
#